data_AF-A0AAZ1XF60-F1
#
_entry.id   AF-A0AAZ1XF60-F1
#
_cell.length_a   1.000
_cell.length_b   1.000
_cell.length_c   1.000
_cell.angle_alpha   90.00
_cell.angle_beta   90.00
_cell.angle_gamma   90.00
#
_symmetry.space_group_name_H-M   'P 1'
#
loop_
_entity.id
_entity.type
_entity.pdbx_description
1 polymer ?
#
loop_
_entity_poly.entity_id
_entity_poly.type
_entity_poly.pdbx_seq_one_letter_code
_entity_poly.pdbx_strand_id
1 'polypeptide(L)'
;MTEDLEEQEDELLALQSIFDADEFVRDESKSAGEIRVCVELPAGFSVALREGESLRQYDISFLPPLLLNFGLPGDYPSSSPPSFSLTCSWLTRTQVQSLVGEKLFSRYDRLLLQNTLDSMSDVTYCPRTSCGSAVILEKSSKAVLCSECGFAFCVTCKRTYHGLEECETKKKHARDALQTILKSLDLPQSQEGVSALLNDYKHGSKERKRLLVSRYGNMLVTLENNLNDTWLANNSRCCPHCFSRIEKNGGCDHMLCSQCGQDFNWCCAFRLTTENGKTHLQEYICENHRK
;
A
#
# COMPACT_ATOMS: atom_id res chain seq x y z
N MET A 1 -1.73 -31.31 5.29
CA MET A 1 -2.39 -30.00 5.44
C MET A 1 -2.29 -29.63 6.91
N THR A 2 -2.27 -28.35 7.25
CA THR A 2 -2.31 -27.93 8.66
C THR A 2 -3.72 -28.18 9.19
N GLU A 3 -3.85 -28.59 10.46
CA GLU A 3 -5.12 -28.83 11.17
C GLU A 3 -6.06 -27.62 11.02
N ASP A 4 -5.50 -26.42 11.14
CA ASP A 4 -6.16 -25.14 10.86
C ASP A 4 -6.86 -25.05 9.49
N LEU A 5 -6.26 -25.58 8.42
CA LEU A 5 -6.87 -25.52 7.08
C LEU A 5 -8.06 -26.47 6.95
N GLU A 6 -8.02 -27.61 7.64
CA GLU A 6 -9.15 -28.56 7.67
C GLU A 6 -10.31 -27.95 8.46
N GLU A 7 -10.02 -27.32 9.60
CA GLU A 7 -11.03 -26.61 10.40
C GLU A 7 -11.65 -25.41 9.66
N GLN A 8 -10.85 -24.66 8.90
CA GLN A 8 -11.36 -23.57 8.05
C GLN A 8 -12.34 -24.06 6.97
N GLU A 9 -12.03 -25.18 6.33
CA GLU A 9 -12.91 -25.78 5.32
C GLU A 9 -14.22 -26.25 5.95
N ASP A 10 -14.15 -26.90 7.10
CA ASP A 10 -15.33 -27.34 7.85
C ASP A 10 -16.20 -26.15 8.28
N GLU A 11 -15.62 -25.04 8.72
CA GLU A 11 -16.35 -23.82 9.07
C GLU A 11 -17.06 -23.20 7.85
N LEU A 12 -16.38 -23.13 6.69
CA LEU A 12 -16.99 -22.61 5.46
C LEU A 12 -18.14 -23.49 4.98
N LEU A 13 -18.02 -24.81 5.08
CA LEU A 13 -19.11 -25.75 4.75
C LEU A 13 -20.29 -25.61 5.73
N ALA A 14 -20.00 -25.40 7.02
CA ALA A 14 -21.03 -25.13 8.01
C ALA A 14 -21.79 -23.83 7.68
N LEU A 15 -21.08 -22.76 7.30
CA LEU A 15 -21.70 -21.50 6.89
C LEU A 15 -22.57 -21.65 5.63
N GLN A 16 -22.13 -22.41 4.62
CA GLN A 16 -22.96 -22.75 3.45
C GLN A 16 -24.21 -23.55 3.79
N SER A 17 -24.20 -24.25 4.93
CA SER A 17 -25.33 -25.04 5.39
C SER A 17 -26.30 -24.25 6.27
N ILE A 18 -25.80 -23.22 6.97
CA ILE A 18 -26.59 -22.35 7.85
C ILE A 18 -27.31 -21.27 7.04
N PHE A 19 -26.60 -20.65 6.08
CA PHE A 19 -27.08 -19.52 5.31
C PHE A 19 -27.46 -19.95 3.89
N ASP A 20 -28.54 -19.36 3.38
CA ASP A 20 -28.96 -19.56 2.00
C ASP A 20 -27.95 -18.93 1.02
N ALA A 21 -27.98 -19.36 -0.24
CA ALA A 21 -27.08 -18.86 -1.29
C ALA A 21 -27.23 -17.35 -1.57
N ASP A 22 -28.36 -16.74 -1.19
CA ASP A 22 -28.59 -15.30 -1.29
C ASP A 22 -27.99 -14.52 -0.10
N GLU A 23 -27.77 -15.19 1.03
CA GLU A 23 -27.24 -14.62 2.27
C GLU A 23 -25.73 -14.85 2.42
N PHE A 24 -25.20 -15.96 1.92
CA PHE A 24 -23.79 -16.28 2.01
C PHE A 24 -23.19 -16.67 0.66
N VAL A 25 -22.08 -16.03 0.30
CA VAL A 25 -21.28 -16.34 -0.87
C VAL A 25 -19.86 -16.68 -0.43
N ARG A 26 -19.47 -17.94 -0.61
CA ARG A 26 -18.10 -18.42 -0.35
C ARG A 26 -17.16 -17.96 -1.47
N ASP A 27 -15.93 -17.59 -1.10
CA ASP A 27 -14.85 -17.39 -2.06
C ASP A 27 -14.18 -18.74 -2.38
N GLU A 28 -14.18 -19.15 -3.66
CA GLU A 28 -13.58 -20.43 -4.07
C GLU A 28 -12.04 -20.40 -4.13
N SER A 29 -11.44 -19.20 -4.11
CA SER A 29 -9.99 -19.01 -4.31
C SER A 29 -9.20 -18.85 -3.02
N LYS A 30 -9.87 -18.59 -1.90
CA LYS A 30 -9.27 -18.35 -0.57
C LYS A 30 -10.25 -18.73 0.54
N SER A 31 -9.74 -18.97 1.75
CA SER A 31 -10.54 -19.19 2.96
C SER A 31 -11.27 -17.90 3.38
N ALA A 32 -12.35 -17.54 2.69
CA ALA A 32 -13.07 -16.29 2.87
C ALA A 32 -14.53 -16.40 2.41
N GLY A 33 -15.35 -15.41 2.77
CA GLY A 33 -16.72 -15.32 2.30
C GLY A 33 -17.35 -13.95 2.53
N GLU A 34 -18.52 -13.77 1.92
CA GLU A 34 -19.38 -12.59 2.02
C GLU A 34 -20.72 -13.00 2.63
N ILE A 35 -21.12 -12.35 3.72
CA ILE A 35 -22.46 -12.48 4.31
C ILE A 35 -23.24 -11.20 4.01
N ARG A 36 -24.45 -11.35 3.45
CA ARG A 36 -25.37 -10.27 3.12
C ARG A 36 -26.44 -10.17 4.20
N VAL A 37 -26.37 -9.11 4.98
CA VAL A 37 -27.32 -8.84 6.06
C VAL A 37 -28.40 -7.88 5.55
N CYS A 38 -29.59 -8.41 5.29
CA CYS A 38 -30.76 -7.61 4.94
C CYS A 38 -31.26 -6.86 6.18
N VAL A 39 -31.43 -5.53 6.07
CA VAL A 39 -31.95 -4.71 7.16
C VAL A 39 -33.46 -4.62 7.04
N GLU A 40 -34.17 -5.21 8.01
CA GLU A 40 -35.63 -5.05 8.11
C GLU A 40 -35.98 -3.65 8.62
N LEU A 41 -36.85 -2.96 7.89
CA LEU A 41 -37.34 -1.64 8.27
C LEU A 41 -38.68 -1.76 9.01
N PRO A 42 -38.89 -0.95 10.08
CA PRO A 42 -40.19 -0.84 10.71
C PRO A 42 -41.26 -0.34 9.72
N ALA A 43 -42.52 -0.74 9.95
CA ALA A 43 -43.64 -0.24 9.15
C ALA A 43 -43.75 1.29 9.24
N GLY A 44 -43.86 1.95 8.08
CA GLY A 44 -43.95 3.42 8.00
C GLY A 44 -42.62 4.14 8.26
N PHE A 45 -41.48 3.46 8.11
CA PHE A 45 -40.18 4.09 8.24
C PHE A 45 -40.00 5.19 7.17
N SER A 46 -39.86 6.42 7.63
CA SER A 46 -39.74 7.59 6.77
C SER A 46 -38.59 8.47 7.22
N VAL A 47 -37.88 9.02 6.24
CA VAL A 47 -36.74 9.92 6.45
C VAL A 47 -37.13 11.29 5.96
N ALA A 48 -36.94 12.28 6.81
CA ALA A 48 -37.27 13.66 6.52
C ALA A 48 -35.99 14.42 6.14
N LEU A 49 -35.88 14.82 4.87
CA LEU A 49 -34.76 15.61 4.36
C LEU A 49 -35.15 17.08 4.31
N ARG A 50 -34.23 17.94 4.75
CA ARG A 50 -34.40 19.39 4.70
C ARG A 50 -33.76 19.94 3.42
N GLU A 51 -34.59 20.40 2.49
CA GLU A 51 -34.16 21.10 1.28
C GLU A 51 -34.48 22.59 1.46
N GLY A 52 -33.50 23.36 1.94
CA GLY A 52 -33.68 24.79 2.26
C GLY A 52 -34.62 25.02 3.45
N GLU A 53 -35.71 25.77 3.22
CA GLU A 53 -36.78 25.98 4.22
C GLU A 53 -37.86 24.89 4.20
N SER A 54 -37.90 24.08 3.14
CA SER A 54 -38.87 22.99 3.00
C SER A 54 -38.37 21.68 3.59
N LEU A 55 -39.28 20.96 4.25
CA LEU A 55 -39.05 19.64 4.83
C LEU A 55 -39.80 18.62 3.96
N ARG A 56 -39.07 17.70 3.34
CA ARG A 56 -39.64 16.62 2.51
C ARG A 56 -39.49 15.29 3.21
N GLN A 57 -40.58 14.55 3.30
CA GLN A 57 -40.61 13.22 3.89
C GLN A 57 -40.55 12.17 2.77
N TYR A 58 -39.69 11.17 2.96
CA TYR A 58 -39.49 10.06 2.04
C TYR A 58 -39.77 8.76 2.77
N ASP A 59 -40.73 7.98 2.28
CA ASP A 59 -40.98 6.64 2.80
C ASP A 59 -39.93 5.68 2.23
N ILE A 60 -39.17 5.03 3.11
CA ILE A 60 -38.15 4.08 2.71
C ILE A 60 -38.70 2.68 2.96
N SER A 61 -38.92 1.95 1.88
CA SER A 61 -39.43 0.58 1.94
C SER A 61 -38.33 -0.48 1.92
N PHE A 62 -37.15 -0.15 1.40
CA PHE A 62 -36.04 -1.09 1.23
C PHE A 62 -34.71 -0.40 1.48
N LEU A 63 -33.82 -1.07 2.23
CA LEU A 63 -32.40 -0.71 2.31
C LEU A 63 -31.56 -1.76 1.62
N PRO A 64 -30.45 -1.37 0.96
CA PRO A 64 -29.48 -2.33 0.47
C PRO A 64 -28.90 -3.14 1.64
N PRO A 65 -28.55 -4.41 1.43
CA PRO A 65 -27.96 -5.23 2.48
C PRO A 65 -26.62 -4.67 2.94
N LEU A 66 -26.30 -4.87 4.21
CA LEU A 66 -24.93 -4.73 4.71
C LEU A 66 -24.13 -5.93 4.24
N LEU A 67 -22.96 -5.69 3.64
CA LEU A 67 -22.05 -6.73 3.19
C LEU A 67 -20.96 -6.89 4.25
N LEU A 68 -20.98 -8.02 4.95
CA LEU A 68 -19.94 -8.45 5.86
C LEU A 68 -18.99 -9.39 5.11
N ASN A 69 -17.84 -8.86 4.71
CA ASN A 69 -16.76 -9.65 4.15
C ASN A 69 -15.88 -10.17 5.28
N PHE A 70 -15.47 -11.43 5.20
CA PHE A 70 -14.47 -11.98 6.11
C PHE A 70 -13.42 -12.80 5.39
N GLY A 71 -12.24 -12.91 6.00
CA GLY A 71 -11.17 -13.78 5.55
C GLY A 71 -10.50 -14.47 6.73
N LEU A 72 -10.27 -15.77 6.59
CA LEU A 72 -9.62 -16.64 7.57
C LEU A 72 -8.11 -16.67 7.27
N PRO A 73 -7.26 -16.15 8.17
CA PRO A 73 -5.80 -16.28 8.04
C PRO A 73 -5.36 -17.74 8.02
N GLY A 74 -4.20 -18.05 7.44
CA GLY A 74 -3.72 -19.44 7.35
C GLY A 74 -3.42 -20.12 8.70
N ASP A 75 -3.34 -19.34 9.78
CA ASP A 75 -3.09 -19.74 11.16
C ASP A 75 -4.34 -19.59 12.06
N TYR A 76 -5.53 -19.40 11.47
CA TYR A 76 -6.82 -19.49 12.15
C TYR A 76 -7.33 -20.94 12.11
N PRO A 77 -7.98 -21.47 13.16
CA PRO A 77 -8.36 -20.79 14.39
C PRO A 77 -7.32 -20.80 15.51
N SER A 78 -6.19 -21.49 15.35
CA SER A 78 -5.23 -21.71 16.43
C SER A 78 -4.53 -20.45 16.96
N SER A 79 -4.19 -19.49 16.09
CA SER A 79 -3.32 -18.36 16.44
C SER A 79 -3.93 -16.99 16.19
N SER A 80 -4.50 -16.76 15.00
CA SER A 80 -5.02 -15.46 14.59
C SER A 80 -6.53 -15.50 14.39
N PRO A 81 -7.29 -14.44 14.72
CA PRO A 81 -8.73 -14.38 14.48
C PRO A 81 -9.06 -14.09 13.01
N PRO A 82 -10.31 -14.29 12.56
CA PRO A 82 -10.75 -13.87 11.24
C PRO A 82 -10.68 -12.36 11.08
N SER A 83 -10.36 -11.93 9.86
CA SER A 83 -10.46 -10.52 9.45
C SER A 83 -11.88 -10.22 8.97
N PHE A 84 -12.44 -9.08 9.37
CA PHE A 84 -13.80 -8.68 8.99
C PHE A 84 -13.81 -7.27 8.39
N SER A 85 -14.68 -7.05 7.41
CA SER A 85 -14.98 -5.74 6.83
C SER A 85 -16.47 -5.61 6.58
N LEU A 86 -17.09 -4.59 7.18
CA LEU A 86 -18.49 -4.26 6.99
C LEU A 86 -18.61 -3.11 5.99
N THR A 87 -19.37 -3.30 4.92
CA THR A 87 -19.61 -2.28 3.90
C THR A 87 -21.10 -2.21 3.57
N CYS A 88 -21.55 -1.07 3.06
CA CYS A 88 -22.89 -0.98 2.48
C CYS A 88 -22.87 -0.01 1.31
N SER A 89 -23.27 -0.50 0.13
CA SER A 89 -23.29 0.30 -1.09
C SER A 89 -24.68 0.92 -1.26
N TRP A 90 -24.82 2.17 -0.84
CA TRP A 90 -26.09 2.90 -0.88
C TRP A 90 -26.34 3.59 -2.22
N LEU A 91 -25.29 3.75 -3.02
CA LEU A 91 -25.35 4.44 -4.29
C LEU A 91 -24.74 3.54 -5.36
N THR A 92 -25.54 3.28 -6.39
CA THR A 92 -25.04 2.64 -7.62
C THR A 92 -23.95 3.50 -8.24
N ARG A 93 -23.06 2.87 -9.02
CA ARG A 93 -21.99 3.55 -9.75
C ARG A 93 -22.52 4.70 -10.62
N THR A 94 -23.70 4.53 -11.22
CA THR A 94 -24.44 5.58 -11.96
C THR A 94 -24.92 6.74 -11.08
N GLN A 95 -25.45 6.47 -9.89
CA GLN A 95 -25.87 7.51 -8.96
C GLN A 95 -24.68 8.30 -8.41
N VAL A 96 -23.58 7.62 -8.07
CA VAL A 96 -22.33 8.29 -7.68
C VAL A 96 -21.86 9.21 -8.81
N GLN A 97 -21.82 8.72 -10.06
CA GLN A 97 -21.46 9.54 -11.21
C GLN A 97 -22.33 10.78 -11.36
N SER A 98 -23.66 10.64 -11.18
CA SER A 98 -24.59 11.78 -11.27
C SER A 98 -24.38 12.82 -10.18
N LEU A 99 -23.97 12.40 -8.97
CA LEU A 99 -23.81 13.28 -7.81
C LEU A 99 -22.49 14.05 -7.83
N VAL A 100 -21.37 13.38 -8.12
CA VAL A 100 -20.04 14.03 -8.11
C VAL A 100 -19.64 14.60 -9.47
N GLY A 101 -20.35 14.23 -10.55
CA GLY A 101 -20.04 14.62 -11.91
C GLY A 101 -18.86 13.87 -12.52
N GLU A 102 -18.68 14.02 -13.83
CA GLU A 102 -17.78 13.19 -14.66
C GLU A 102 -16.32 13.20 -14.15
N LYS A 103 -15.73 14.37 -13.90
CA LYS A 103 -14.31 14.47 -13.51
C LYS A 103 -13.99 13.80 -12.18
N LEU A 104 -14.83 14.00 -11.16
CA LEU A 104 -14.64 13.40 -9.85
C LEU A 104 -14.97 11.91 -9.89
N PHE A 105 -15.99 11.51 -10.65
CA PHE A 105 -16.32 10.12 -10.87
C PHE A 105 -15.19 9.36 -11.56
N SER A 106 -14.59 9.88 -12.62
CA SER A 106 -13.44 9.25 -13.28
C SER A 106 -12.25 9.07 -12.33
N ARG A 107 -12.03 10.02 -11.40
CA ARG A 107 -11.01 9.89 -10.37
C ARG A 107 -11.38 8.83 -9.34
N TYR A 108 -12.62 8.81 -8.86
CA TYR A 108 -13.13 7.81 -7.93
C TYR A 108 -12.98 6.39 -8.51
N ASP A 109 -13.42 6.21 -9.75
CA ASP A 109 -13.40 4.93 -10.45
C ASP A 109 -11.98 4.38 -10.64
N ARG A 110 -11.05 5.26 -11.05
CA ARG A 110 -9.63 4.91 -11.16
C ARG A 110 -9.01 4.51 -9.83
N LEU A 111 -9.33 5.24 -8.75
CA LEU A 111 -8.82 4.96 -7.42
C LEU A 111 -9.40 3.66 -6.83
N LEU A 112 -10.68 3.40 -7.08
CA LEU A 112 -11.33 2.16 -6.68
C LEU A 112 -10.65 0.96 -7.34
N LEU A 113 -10.45 1.01 -8.67
CA LEU A 113 -9.75 -0.04 -9.40
C LEU A 113 -8.31 -0.23 -8.89
N GLN A 114 -7.57 0.87 -8.68
CA GLN A 114 -6.21 0.81 -8.17
C GLN A 114 -6.17 0.14 -6.77
N ASN A 115 -7.07 0.52 -5.87
CA ASN A 115 -7.14 -0.07 -4.53
C ASN A 115 -7.48 -1.56 -4.55
N THR A 116 -8.40 -1.97 -5.44
CA THR A 116 -8.73 -3.38 -5.64
C THR A 116 -7.54 -4.18 -6.15
N LEU A 117 -6.80 -3.65 -7.13
CA LEU A 117 -5.60 -4.29 -7.67
C LEU A 117 -4.45 -4.32 -6.67
N ASP A 118 -4.26 -3.26 -5.87
CA ASP A 118 -3.24 -3.19 -4.81
C ASP A 118 -3.48 -4.21 -3.68
N SER A 119 -4.74 -4.60 -3.46
CA SER A 119 -5.10 -5.62 -2.48
C SER A 119 -4.81 -7.06 -2.95
N MET A 120 -4.57 -7.27 -4.24
CA MET A 120 -4.31 -8.59 -4.82
C MET A 120 -2.80 -8.90 -4.72
N SER A 121 -2.45 -10.02 -4.06
CA SER A 121 -1.05 -10.40 -3.80
C SER A 121 -0.31 -10.88 -5.06
N ASP A 122 -1.04 -11.21 -6.11
CA ASP A 122 -0.56 -11.66 -7.42
C ASP A 122 -0.55 -10.55 -8.47
N VAL A 123 -0.72 -9.28 -8.08
CA VAL A 123 -0.69 -8.15 -9.01
C VAL A 123 0.52 -7.24 -8.76
N THR A 124 1.14 -6.76 -9.84
CA THR A 124 2.20 -5.77 -9.76
C THR A 124 2.17 -4.78 -10.92
N TYR A 125 2.77 -3.60 -10.76
CA TYR A 125 2.74 -2.57 -11.81
C TYR A 125 4.01 -2.56 -12.66
N CYS A 126 3.81 -2.28 -13.95
CA CYS A 126 4.90 -2.02 -14.88
C CYS A 126 5.69 -0.78 -14.42
N PRO A 127 7.01 -0.88 -14.23
CA PRO A 127 7.82 0.22 -13.73
C PRO A 127 8.13 1.30 -14.77
N ARG A 128 7.77 1.07 -16.04
CA ARG A 128 7.96 2.06 -17.10
C ARG A 128 6.98 3.21 -16.86
N THR A 129 7.51 4.41 -16.66
CA THR A 129 6.75 5.63 -16.37
C THR A 129 5.74 5.99 -17.45
N SER A 130 5.98 5.57 -18.69
CA SER A 130 5.05 5.74 -19.81
C SER A 130 3.96 4.66 -19.91
N CYS A 131 3.97 3.65 -19.03
CA CYS A 131 3.03 2.53 -19.07
C CYS A 131 2.28 2.39 -17.73
N GLY A 132 2.97 2.00 -16.65
CA GLY A 132 2.32 1.85 -15.34
C GLY A 132 1.21 0.80 -15.25
N SER A 133 1.02 -0.04 -16.28
CA SER A 133 -0.07 -1.02 -16.34
C SER A 133 0.07 -2.09 -15.27
N ALA A 134 -1.06 -2.55 -14.72
CA ALA A 134 -1.10 -3.70 -13.83
C ALA A 134 -0.77 -4.98 -14.61
N VAL A 135 0.03 -5.85 -14.01
CA VAL A 135 0.52 -7.10 -14.57
C VAL A 135 0.35 -8.19 -13.51
N ILE A 136 -0.23 -9.31 -13.93
CA ILE A 136 -0.45 -10.47 -13.08
C ILE A 136 0.87 -11.25 -12.95
N LEU A 137 1.17 -11.68 -11.73
CA LEU A 137 2.38 -12.42 -11.36
C LEU A 137 2.13 -13.92 -11.39
N GLU A 138 3.03 -14.65 -12.04
CA GLU A 138 3.11 -16.10 -11.88
C GLU A 138 3.96 -16.43 -10.64
N LYS A 139 3.39 -17.23 -9.72
CA LYS A 139 3.99 -17.55 -8.41
C LYS A 139 5.38 -18.21 -8.49
N SER A 140 5.75 -18.77 -9.64
CA SER A 140 6.99 -19.51 -9.86
C SER A 140 8.13 -18.68 -10.47
N SER A 141 7.85 -17.48 -11.00
CA SER A 141 8.82 -16.72 -11.81
C SER A 141 9.19 -15.38 -11.18
N LYS A 142 10.48 -15.03 -11.27
CA LYS A 142 11.01 -13.70 -10.93
C LYS A 142 10.96 -12.73 -12.12
N ALA A 143 10.61 -13.22 -13.30
CA ALA A 143 10.48 -12.46 -14.54
C ALA A 143 9.02 -12.13 -14.81
N VAL A 144 8.74 -10.88 -15.19
CA VAL A 144 7.41 -10.42 -15.58
C VAL A 144 7.50 -9.76 -16.93
N LEU A 145 6.59 -10.12 -17.83
CA LEU A 145 6.42 -9.45 -19.11
C LEU A 145 5.16 -8.59 -19.05
N CYS A 146 5.29 -7.30 -19.28
CA CYS A 146 4.12 -6.43 -19.40
C CYS A 146 3.40 -6.69 -20.73
N SER A 147 2.11 -7.03 -20.69
CA SER A 147 1.27 -7.25 -21.87
C SER A 147 1.10 -6.01 -22.74
N GLU A 148 1.10 -4.82 -22.12
CA GLU A 148 0.83 -3.55 -22.81
C GLU A 148 2.05 -3.00 -23.56
N CYS A 149 3.22 -3.00 -22.92
CA CYS A 149 4.42 -2.40 -23.50
C CYS A 149 5.54 -3.40 -23.82
N GLY A 150 5.33 -4.69 -23.57
CA GLY A 150 6.32 -5.75 -23.80
C GLY A 150 7.57 -5.64 -22.91
N PHE A 151 7.57 -4.77 -21.90
CA PHE A 151 8.73 -4.59 -21.04
C PHE A 151 8.88 -5.78 -20.10
N ALA A 152 10.01 -6.49 -20.22
CA ALA A 152 10.38 -7.58 -19.33
C ALA A 152 11.18 -7.04 -18.13
N PHE A 153 10.66 -7.24 -16.92
CA PHE A 153 11.25 -6.72 -15.69
C PHE A 153 11.27 -7.73 -14.54
N CYS A 154 12.18 -7.50 -13.59
CA CYS A 154 12.31 -8.29 -12.38
C CYS A 154 11.28 -7.84 -11.33
N VAL A 155 10.54 -8.79 -10.75
CA VAL A 155 9.52 -8.51 -9.71
C VAL A 155 10.13 -7.77 -8.52
N THR A 156 11.37 -8.11 -8.17
CA THR A 156 12.05 -7.66 -6.94
C THR A 156 12.64 -6.26 -7.08
N CYS A 157 13.45 -5.98 -8.11
CA CYS A 157 14.10 -4.68 -8.27
C CYS A 157 13.34 -3.70 -9.16
N LYS A 158 12.31 -4.16 -9.89
CA LYS A 158 11.55 -3.36 -10.87
C LYS A 158 12.43 -2.78 -12.00
N ARG A 159 13.56 -3.40 -12.30
CA ARG A 159 14.44 -3.08 -13.44
C ARG A 159 14.31 -4.16 -14.53
N THR A 160 14.95 -3.95 -15.67
CA THR A 160 15.06 -4.96 -16.74
C THR A 160 15.41 -6.32 -16.16
N TYR A 161 14.73 -7.35 -16.64
CA TYR A 161 14.97 -8.71 -16.17
C TYR A 161 16.43 -9.13 -16.40
N HIS A 162 17.06 -9.70 -15.38
CA HIS A 162 18.50 -9.98 -15.33
C HIS A 162 18.80 -11.48 -15.14
N GLY A 163 17.82 -12.37 -15.33
CA GLY A 163 18.04 -13.81 -15.29
C GLY A 163 18.54 -14.31 -13.92
N LEU A 164 19.71 -14.95 -13.95
CA LEU A 164 20.41 -15.51 -12.78
C LEU A 164 21.38 -14.50 -12.12
N GLU A 165 21.59 -13.34 -12.72
CA GLU A 165 22.47 -12.32 -12.15
C GLU A 165 21.93 -11.80 -10.82
N GLU A 166 22.83 -11.39 -9.92
CA GLU A 166 22.45 -10.86 -8.61
C GLU A 166 21.51 -9.66 -8.77
N CYS A 167 20.36 -9.72 -8.10
CA CYS A 167 19.41 -8.63 -8.08
C CYS A 167 20.01 -7.47 -7.27
N GLU A 168 20.54 -6.45 -7.95
CA GLU A 168 21.04 -5.24 -7.32
C GLU A 168 19.89 -4.46 -6.66
N THR A 169 19.63 -4.77 -5.40
CA THR A 169 18.71 -3.99 -4.56
C THR A 169 19.24 -2.55 -4.46
N LYS A 170 18.32 -1.59 -4.36
CA LYS A 170 18.48 -0.13 -4.58
C LYS A 170 19.59 0.61 -3.80
N LYS A 171 20.50 -0.08 -3.11
CA LYS A 171 21.57 0.51 -2.27
C LYS A 171 22.85 0.94 -3.02
N LYS A 172 23.13 0.45 -4.23
CA LYS A 172 24.44 0.71 -4.89
C LYS A 172 24.48 1.86 -5.91
N HIS A 173 23.40 2.14 -6.66
CA HIS A 173 23.48 3.00 -7.86
C HIS A 173 23.00 4.46 -7.72
N ALA A 174 22.57 4.90 -6.53
CA ALA A 174 22.15 6.31 -6.35
C ALA A 174 23.35 7.29 -6.30
N ARG A 175 24.55 6.84 -5.90
CA ARG A 175 25.74 7.71 -5.80
C ARG A 175 26.38 8.02 -7.17
N ASP A 176 26.51 7.01 -8.04
CA ASP A 176 27.33 7.13 -9.26
C ASP A 176 26.64 7.94 -10.38
N ALA A 177 25.32 7.86 -10.49
CA ALA A 177 24.55 8.62 -11.47
C ALA A 177 24.54 10.14 -11.17
N LEU A 178 24.44 10.52 -9.90
CA LEU A 178 24.51 11.92 -9.46
C LEU A 178 25.91 12.51 -9.71
N GLN A 179 26.95 11.72 -9.42
CA GLN A 179 28.35 12.15 -9.53
C GLN A 179 28.80 12.42 -10.98
N THR A 180 28.17 11.73 -11.94
CA THR A 180 28.45 11.92 -13.37
C THR A 180 27.76 13.18 -13.93
N ILE A 181 26.54 13.48 -13.47
CA ILE A 181 25.80 14.70 -13.87
C ILE A 181 26.45 15.95 -13.24
N LEU A 182 26.92 15.85 -11.98
CA LEU A 182 27.60 16.91 -11.23
C LEU A 182 28.90 17.42 -11.90
N LYS A 183 29.57 16.60 -12.72
CA LYS A 183 30.81 16.98 -13.42
C LYS A 183 30.60 17.84 -14.66
N SER A 184 29.37 17.95 -15.18
CA SER A 184 29.06 18.57 -16.47
C SER A 184 28.51 20.00 -16.39
N LEU A 185 28.19 20.47 -15.19
CA LEU A 185 27.71 21.82 -14.89
C LEU A 185 28.75 22.48 -13.99
N ASP A 186 28.95 23.80 -14.10
CA ASP A 186 29.88 24.60 -13.27
C ASP A 186 29.44 24.69 -11.79
N LEU A 187 29.19 23.55 -11.16
CA LEU A 187 28.90 23.40 -9.75
C LEU A 187 30.21 23.29 -8.96
N PRO A 188 30.19 23.67 -7.66
CA PRO A 188 31.31 23.39 -6.78
C PRO A 188 31.62 21.89 -6.75
N GLN A 189 32.86 21.52 -7.07
CA GLN A 189 33.29 20.12 -7.11
C GLN A 189 33.51 19.53 -5.71
N SER A 190 33.62 20.38 -4.68
CA SER A 190 33.76 19.95 -3.30
C SER A 190 32.40 19.71 -2.64
N GLN A 191 32.34 18.66 -1.82
CA GLN A 191 31.13 18.31 -1.05
C GLN A 191 30.69 19.45 -0.12
N GLU A 192 31.65 20.21 0.41
CA GLU A 192 31.39 21.41 1.23
C GLU A 192 30.77 22.54 0.42
N GLY A 193 31.25 22.77 -0.81
CA GLY A 193 30.71 23.81 -1.70
C GLY A 193 29.27 23.51 -2.14
N VAL A 194 28.96 22.25 -2.45
CA VAL A 194 27.58 21.81 -2.76
C VAL A 194 26.67 21.97 -1.54
N SER A 195 27.18 21.61 -0.34
CA SER A 195 26.42 21.73 0.91
C SER A 195 26.13 23.19 1.26
N ALA A 196 27.10 24.09 1.08
CA ALA A 196 26.93 25.52 1.29
C ALA A 196 25.94 26.14 0.30
N LEU A 197 26.01 25.76 -0.98
CA LEU A 197 25.09 26.21 -2.02
C LEU A 197 23.64 25.81 -1.73
N LEU A 198 23.44 24.56 -1.29
CA LEU A 198 22.12 24.08 -0.90
C LEU A 198 21.61 24.78 0.37
N ASN A 199 22.48 25.03 1.34
CA ASN A 199 22.13 25.75 2.56
C ASN A 199 21.69 27.20 2.25
N ASP A 200 22.38 27.87 1.32
CA ASP A 200 22.01 29.19 0.79
C ASP A 200 20.67 29.15 0.04
N TYR A 201 20.40 28.08 -0.72
CA TYR A 201 19.10 27.90 -1.36
C TYR A 201 17.96 27.63 -0.36
N LYS A 202 18.19 26.82 0.68
CA LYS A 202 17.18 26.49 1.70
C LYS A 202 16.78 27.70 2.54
N HIS A 203 17.77 28.44 3.03
CA HIS A 203 17.57 29.55 3.98
C HIS A 203 17.59 30.93 3.33
N GLY A 204 17.87 31.02 2.02
CA GLY A 204 17.89 32.27 1.29
C GLY A 204 16.51 32.92 1.16
N SER A 205 16.48 34.24 1.03
CA SER A 205 15.27 34.99 0.70
C SER A 205 14.70 34.57 -0.67
N LYS A 206 13.43 34.86 -0.94
CA LYS A 206 12.78 34.53 -2.23
C LYS A 206 13.57 35.04 -3.44
N GLU A 207 14.19 36.22 -3.31
CA GLU A 207 15.04 36.80 -4.35
C GLU A 207 16.38 36.06 -4.49
N ARG A 208 17.00 35.68 -3.37
CA ARG A 208 18.21 34.83 -3.35
C ARG A 208 17.97 33.49 -4.03
N LYS A 209 16.82 32.85 -3.76
CA LYS A 209 16.44 31.58 -4.40
C LYS A 209 16.27 31.72 -5.92
N ARG A 210 15.63 32.81 -6.38
CA ARG A 210 15.48 33.10 -7.82
C ARG A 210 16.83 33.29 -8.51
N LEU A 211 17.75 34.02 -7.89
CA LEU A 211 19.09 34.21 -8.43
C LEU A 211 19.88 32.90 -8.52
N LEU A 212 19.77 32.03 -7.50
CA LEU A 212 20.42 30.72 -7.50
C LEU A 212 19.85 29.78 -8.57
N VAL A 213 18.53 29.75 -8.74
CA VAL A 213 17.86 28.97 -9.82
C VAL A 213 18.20 29.55 -11.21
N SER A 214 18.32 30.87 -11.34
CA SER A 214 18.75 31.49 -12.59
C SER A 214 20.20 31.16 -12.95
N ARG A 215 21.07 30.93 -11.96
CA ARG A 215 22.50 30.66 -12.16
C ARG A 215 22.82 29.17 -12.34
N TYR A 216 22.12 28.28 -11.61
CA TYR A 216 22.40 26.84 -11.61
C TYR A 216 21.24 25.98 -12.15
N GLY A 217 20.18 26.61 -12.66
CA GLY A 217 19.00 25.97 -13.23
C GLY A 217 18.06 25.33 -12.20
N ASN A 218 17.06 24.61 -12.70
CA ASN A 218 16.08 23.87 -11.88
C ASN A 218 16.67 22.67 -11.12
N MET A 219 17.97 22.39 -11.29
CA MET A 219 18.69 21.30 -10.63
C MET A 219 18.74 21.47 -9.10
N LEU A 220 18.73 22.71 -8.57
CA LEU A 220 18.68 22.95 -7.12
C LEU A 220 17.38 22.45 -6.47
N VAL A 221 16.26 22.53 -7.21
CA VAL A 221 14.97 21.97 -6.80
C VAL A 221 15.03 20.44 -6.86
N THR A 222 15.64 19.88 -7.90
CA THR A 222 15.84 18.43 -8.05
C THR A 222 16.76 17.87 -6.95
N LEU A 223 17.81 18.58 -6.55
CA LEU A 223 18.71 18.19 -5.46
C LEU A 223 18.01 18.26 -4.09
N GLU A 224 17.18 19.27 -3.85
CA GLU A 224 16.36 19.35 -2.63
C GLU A 224 15.36 18.18 -2.54
N ASN A 225 14.68 17.85 -3.63
CA ASN A 225 13.76 16.71 -3.69
C ASN A 225 14.50 15.37 -3.48
N ASN A 226 15.64 15.17 -4.14
CA ASN A 226 16.47 13.96 -3.93
C ASN A 226 17.02 13.86 -2.50
N LEU A 227 17.28 14.99 -1.85
CA LEU A 227 17.69 15.01 -0.44
C LEU A 227 16.53 14.70 0.50
N ASN A 228 15.31 15.11 0.15
CA ASN A 228 14.10 14.68 0.85
C ASN A 228 13.87 13.18 0.68
N ASP A 229 14.04 12.65 -0.53
CA ASP A 229 13.85 11.22 -0.82
C ASP A 229 14.93 10.34 -0.16
N THR A 230 16.18 10.80 -0.13
CA THR A 230 17.26 10.12 0.60
C THR A 230 17.13 10.25 2.11
N TRP A 231 16.65 11.40 2.61
CA TRP A 231 16.33 11.54 4.03
C TRP A 231 15.17 10.64 4.43
N LEU A 232 14.10 10.57 3.64
CA LEU A 232 12.98 9.65 3.84
C LEU A 232 13.46 8.19 3.78
N ALA A 233 14.31 7.83 2.83
CA ALA A 233 14.85 6.46 2.73
C ALA A 233 15.78 6.07 3.90
N ASN A 234 16.44 7.04 4.52
CA ASN A 234 17.39 6.81 5.62
C ASN A 234 16.75 6.92 7.01
N ASN A 235 15.71 7.74 7.16
CA ASN A 235 15.08 8.02 8.46
C ASN A 235 13.68 7.40 8.60
N SER A 236 13.11 6.84 7.53
CA SER A 236 11.83 6.14 7.57
C SER A 236 11.88 4.71 7.03
N ARG A 237 11.14 3.80 7.67
CA ARG A 237 10.93 2.41 7.25
C ARG A 237 9.44 2.13 7.14
N CYS A 238 9.07 1.18 6.29
CA CYS A 238 7.70 0.69 6.22
C CYS A 238 7.48 -0.40 7.26
N CYS A 239 6.32 -0.39 7.90
CA CYS A 239 5.86 -1.52 8.70
C CYS A 239 5.76 -2.77 7.81
N PRO A 240 6.28 -3.93 8.24
CA PRO A 240 6.14 -5.18 7.46
C PRO A 240 4.71 -5.71 7.36
N HIS A 241 3.81 -5.24 8.22
CA HIS A 241 2.42 -5.72 8.28
C HIS A 241 1.45 -4.82 7.51
N CYS A 242 1.53 -3.49 7.71
CA CYS A 242 0.58 -2.55 7.10
C CYS A 242 1.22 -1.56 6.12
N PHE A 243 2.53 -1.67 5.87
CA PHE A 243 3.32 -0.80 4.99
C PHE A 243 3.34 0.69 5.33
N SER A 244 2.69 1.09 6.42
CA SER A 244 2.73 2.46 6.95
C SER A 244 4.17 2.90 7.18
N ARG A 245 4.48 4.13 6.77
CA ARG A 245 5.81 4.71 6.90
C ARG A 245 6.01 5.21 8.33
N ILE A 246 7.04 4.70 8.98
CA ILE A 246 7.37 4.93 10.38
C ILE A 246 8.75 5.58 10.43
N GLU A 247 8.88 6.65 11.19
CA GLU A 247 10.15 7.32 11.50
C GLU A 247 10.70 6.79 12.84
N LYS A 248 12.02 6.60 12.93
CA LYS A 248 12.66 6.19 14.19
C LYS A 248 13.13 7.43 14.93
N ASN A 249 12.47 7.74 16.04
CA ASN A 249 12.78 8.91 16.87
C ASN A 249 13.93 8.65 17.88
N GLY A 250 14.89 7.78 17.51
CA GLY A 250 15.98 7.31 18.36
C GLY A 250 15.64 6.09 19.23
N GLY A 251 16.67 5.40 19.77
CA GLY A 251 16.52 4.27 20.68
C GLY A 251 16.67 2.86 20.05
N CYS A 252 16.06 1.86 20.69
CA CYS A 252 16.15 0.44 20.39
C CYS A 252 15.76 0.09 18.94
N ASP A 253 16.31 -0.98 18.37
CA ASP A 253 15.91 -1.50 17.06
C ASP A 253 14.60 -2.29 17.09
N HIS A 254 14.06 -2.57 18.27
CA HIS A 254 12.70 -3.08 18.45
C HIS A 254 11.70 -1.92 18.32
N MET A 255 10.89 -1.95 17.27
CA MET A 255 9.94 -0.90 16.91
C MET A 255 8.52 -1.43 16.97
N LEU A 256 7.60 -0.61 17.47
CA LEU A 256 6.17 -0.89 17.45
C LEU A 256 5.51 0.04 16.41
N CYS A 257 4.73 -0.54 15.49
CA CYS A 257 3.99 0.25 14.52
C CYS A 257 2.87 1.03 15.22
N SER A 258 2.89 2.35 15.10
CA SER A 258 1.85 3.21 15.70
C SER A 258 0.47 3.08 15.04
N GLN A 259 0.38 2.46 13.86
CA GLN A 259 -0.86 2.32 13.09
C GLN A 259 -1.52 0.95 13.30
N CYS A 260 -0.74 -0.14 13.32
CA CYS A 260 -1.27 -1.50 13.46
C CYS A 260 -0.78 -2.24 14.71
N GLY A 261 0.00 -1.60 15.58
CA GLY A 261 0.47 -2.18 16.85
C GLY A 261 1.56 -3.26 16.72
N GLN A 262 1.92 -3.67 15.51
CA GLN A 262 2.85 -4.78 15.28
C GLN A 262 4.28 -4.43 15.68
N ASP A 263 4.93 -5.35 16.41
CA ASP A 263 6.36 -5.32 16.70
C ASP A 263 7.22 -5.80 15.52
N PHE A 264 8.28 -5.07 15.23
CA PHE A 264 9.21 -5.36 14.15
C PHE A 264 10.61 -4.79 14.43
N ASN A 265 11.62 -5.35 13.79
CA ASN A 265 12.99 -4.84 13.90
C ASN A 265 13.26 -3.75 12.85
N TRP A 266 13.79 -2.59 13.27
CA TRP A 266 14.08 -1.44 12.40
C TRP A 266 15.13 -1.74 11.32
N CYS A 267 16.17 -2.50 11.67
CA CYS A 267 17.31 -2.77 10.79
C CYS A 267 16.92 -3.70 9.65
N CYS A 268 16.06 -4.68 9.93
CA CYS A 268 15.75 -5.76 8.99
C CYS A 268 14.31 -5.71 8.46
N ALA A 269 13.45 -4.85 9.03
CA ALA A 269 12.03 -4.73 8.72
C ALA A 269 11.27 -6.08 8.82
N PHE A 270 11.71 -6.97 9.71
CA PHE A 270 11.06 -8.26 9.97
C PHE A 270 10.16 -8.17 11.20
N ARG A 271 9.05 -8.91 11.15
CA ARG A 271 8.14 -9.12 12.28
C ARG A 271 8.91 -9.78 13.42
N LEU A 272 8.76 -9.25 14.62
CA LEU A 272 9.22 -9.91 15.83
C LEU A 272 8.03 -10.66 16.42
N THR A 273 8.28 -11.82 17.02
CA THR A 273 7.30 -12.55 17.81
C THR A 273 7.89 -12.79 19.20
N THR A 274 7.08 -12.61 20.24
CA THR A 274 7.54 -12.75 21.62
C THR A 274 6.95 -14.02 22.21
N GLU A 275 7.76 -15.05 22.39
CA GLU A 275 7.37 -16.29 23.08
C GLU A 275 8.20 -16.43 24.36
N ASN A 276 7.54 -16.67 25.50
CA ASN A 276 8.18 -16.91 26.81
C ASN A 276 9.25 -15.87 27.22
N GLY A 277 9.01 -14.59 26.93
CA GLY A 277 9.92 -13.49 27.34
C GLY A 277 11.21 -13.41 26.53
N LYS A 278 11.32 -14.14 25.41
CA LYS A 278 12.41 -14.04 24.44
C LYS A 278 11.86 -13.61 23.09
N THR A 279 12.50 -12.64 22.46
CA THR A 279 12.15 -12.14 21.13
C THR A 279 12.75 -13.05 20.07
N HIS A 280 11.90 -13.67 19.26
CA HIS A 280 12.28 -14.56 18.17
C HIS A 280 12.07 -13.87 16.82
N LEU A 281 13.01 -14.09 15.89
CA LEU A 281 12.86 -13.77 14.47
C LEU A 281 12.17 -14.94 13.80
N GLN A 282 11.00 -14.73 13.19
CA GLN A 282 10.31 -15.80 12.47
C GLN A 282 11.10 -16.13 11.19
N GLU A 283 11.74 -17.30 11.20
CA GLU A 283 12.52 -17.98 10.16
C GLU A 283 13.01 -17.16 8.96
N TYR A 284 14.21 -16.59 9.05
CA TYR A 284 15.29 -16.63 8.05
C TYR A 284 16.53 -15.95 8.67
N ILE A 285 17.70 -16.57 8.53
CA ILE A 285 18.95 -16.14 9.16
C ILE A 285 19.34 -14.73 8.66
N CYS A 286 19.25 -13.73 9.54
CA CYS A 286 19.88 -12.44 9.32
C CYS A 286 21.36 -12.55 9.73
N GLU A 287 22.28 -12.45 8.76
CA GLU A 287 23.73 -12.57 8.98
C GLU A 287 24.31 -11.49 9.93
N ASN A 288 23.53 -10.49 10.34
CA ASN A 288 23.97 -9.43 11.26
C ASN A 288 23.81 -9.75 12.76
N HIS A 289 23.38 -10.97 13.14
CA HIS A 289 23.27 -11.38 14.55
C HIS A 289 24.33 -12.41 15.01
N ARG A 290 25.43 -12.59 14.28
CA ARG A 290 26.64 -13.24 14.84
C ARG A 290 27.58 -12.19 15.43
N LYS A 291 27.34 -11.83 16.69
CA LYS A 291 28.39 -11.46 17.65
C LYS A 291 28.00 -11.99 19.02
#